data_AF-A0A1B6P792-F1
#
_entry.id   AF-A0A1B6P792-F1
#
_cell.length_a   1.000
_cell.length_b   1.000
_cell.length_c   1.000
_cell.angle_alpha   90.00
_cell.angle_beta   90.00
_cell.angle_gamma   90.00
#
_symmetry.space_group_name_H-M   'P 1'
#
loop_
_entity.id
_entity.type
_entity.pdbx_description
1 polymer ?
#
loop_
_entity_poly.entity_id
_entity_poly.type
_entity_poly.pdbx_seq_one_letter_code
_entity_poly.pdbx_strand_id
1 'polypeptide(L)'
;MHIREEQAMPSTVTGIMVSTLTSAGLKLKEPATMSPGGSASVAAGFGSAAERNNGRGKGKTEIKRIENTTNRQVTFCKRRNGLLKKAYELSVLCDAEVALIVFSSRGRLYEYSNNSVKATIERYKKANSDNSSAAGTIAEVTIQHYKQESARLRQQITNLQNSNRALIGDITTMSPKDLKHLETRLDKALGKIRARKNEVLCSELEYMQRREMELQNDNLYLRSRVDENERAQQTVNMMGAPSTSDYQQQGFIPYDPIRSFLQFNIMQQPQFYSQQEDRKDFNLGGR
;
A
#
# COMPACT_ATOMS: atom_id res chain seq x y z
N MET A 1 24.79 -19.57 -14.33
CA MET A 1 23.32 -19.53 -14.53
C MET A 1 22.79 -18.36 -13.71
N HIS A 2 22.60 -17.19 -14.32
CA HIS A 2 21.29 -16.76 -14.84
C HIS A 2 20.18 -16.78 -13.76
N ILE A 3 20.29 -15.82 -12.84
CA ILE A 3 19.17 -15.30 -12.07
C ILE A 3 18.36 -14.44 -13.03
N ARG A 4 17.04 -14.64 -13.11
CA ARG A 4 16.14 -13.74 -13.84
C ARG A 4 15.46 -12.80 -12.87
N GLU A 5 16.00 -11.59 -12.84
CA GLU A 5 15.41 -10.40 -12.27
C GLU A 5 14.27 -9.93 -13.20
N GLU A 6 13.08 -9.65 -12.66
CA GLU A 6 12.05 -8.88 -13.37
C GLU A 6 11.47 -7.83 -12.42
N GLN A 7 11.37 -6.61 -12.94
CA GLN A 7 11.26 -5.39 -12.14
C GLN A 7 9.84 -5.08 -11.73
N ALA A 8 9.68 -4.53 -10.52
CA ALA A 8 8.46 -3.86 -10.10
C ALA A 8 8.55 -2.35 -10.38
N MET A 9 7.51 -1.78 -10.98
CA MET A 9 7.17 -0.36 -10.88
C MET A 9 5.66 -0.20 -10.61
N PRO A 10 5.21 0.88 -9.94
CA PRO A 10 4.01 0.81 -9.10
C PRO A 10 2.72 1.31 -9.76
N SER A 11 1.61 0.68 -9.39
CA SER A 11 0.25 1.23 -9.54
C SER A 11 -0.37 1.41 -8.16
N THR A 12 -0.34 2.63 -7.64
CA THR A 12 -0.93 2.99 -6.35
C THR A 12 -2.44 3.24 -6.48
N VAL A 13 -3.15 3.13 -5.35
CA VAL A 13 -4.59 3.44 -5.14
C VAL A 13 -5.57 2.34 -5.56
N THR A 14 -5.79 1.38 -4.65
CA THR A 14 -7.10 0.75 -4.47
C THR A 14 -7.38 0.56 -2.97
N GLY A 15 -8.55 1.06 -2.53
CA GLY A 15 -9.31 0.60 -1.36
C GLY A 15 -8.58 0.35 -0.04
N ILE A 16 -8.64 1.32 0.88
CA ILE A 16 -8.19 1.13 2.27
C ILE A 16 -9.08 0.10 3.00
N MET A 17 -8.44 -1.02 3.37
CA MET A 17 -8.71 -1.91 4.51
C MET A 17 -10.17 -2.18 4.94
N VAL A 18 -10.63 -3.38 4.60
CA VAL A 18 -11.42 -4.20 5.55
C VAL A 18 -10.51 -5.29 6.08
N SER A 19 -9.76 -4.99 7.14
CA SER A 19 -8.81 -5.93 7.74
C SER A 19 -9.55 -7.04 8.51
N THR A 20 -9.19 -8.27 8.19
CA THR A 20 -9.64 -9.49 8.86
C THR A 20 -9.21 -9.52 10.33
N LEU A 21 -10.03 -10.16 11.19
CA LEU A 21 -9.50 -10.86 12.35
C LEU A 21 -10.08 -12.27 12.44
N THR A 22 -9.18 -13.19 12.15
CA THR A 22 -9.22 -14.64 12.18
C THR A 22 -9.97 -15.24 13.37
N SER A 23 -10.66 -16.35 13.07
CA SER A 23 -11.20 -17.31 14.04
C SER A 23 -10.18 -17.70 15.12
N ALA A 24 -10.50 -17.39 16.37
CA ALA A 24 -9.98 -18.10 17.54
C ALA A 24 -11.18 -18.75 18.25
N GLY A 25 -11.22 -20.08 18.28
CA GLY A 25 -12.37 -20.82 18.77
C GLY A 25 -12.60 -20.65 20.27
N LEU A 26 -13.78 -20.16 20.65
CA LEU A 26 -14.33 -20.33 22.00
C LEU A 26 -15.62 -21.13 21.90
N LYS A 27 -15.52 -22.37 22.37
CA LYS A 27 -16.58 -23.38 22.36
C LYS A 27 -17.73 -22.90 23.25
N LEU A 28 -18.88 -22.57 22.64
CA LEU A 28 -20.10 -22.31 23.39
C LEU A 28 -20.49 -23.59 24.14
N LYS A 29 -20.43 -23.52 25.47
CA LYS A 29 -20.90 -24.59 26.35
C LYS A 29 -22.43 -24.54 26.35
N GLU A 30 -23.05 -25.64 25.92
CA GLU A 30 -24.51 -25.79 25.95
C GLU A 30 -25.05 -25.63 27.39
N PRO A 31 -26.24 -25.03 27.57
CA PRO A 31 -26.88 -24.96 28.87
C PRO A 31 -27.40 -26.35 29.28
N ALA A 32 -26.90 -26.85 30.40
CA ALA A 32 -27.32 -28.14 30.93
C ALA A 32 -28.80 -28.14 31.32
N THR A 33 -29.48 -29.25 31.03
CA THR A 33 -30.83 -29.57 31.52
C THR A 33 -30.85 -29.64 33.04
N MET A 34 -31.79 -28.95 33.69
CA MET A 34 -32.03 -29.06 35.14
C MET A 34 -33.25 -29.93 35.44
N SER A 35 -33.02 -31.10 36.03
CA SER A 35 -34.04 -31.88 36.73
C SER A 35 -33.89 -31.66 38.25
N PRO A 36 -34.98 -31.63 39.04
CA PRO A 36 -34.93 -31.40 40.49
C PRO A 36 -34.85 -32.72 41.28
N GLY A 37 -34.15 -32.70 42.44
CA GLY A 37 -34.21 -33.76 43.44
C GLY A 37 -32.98 -33.83 44.35
N GLY A 38 -33.19 -34.05 45.65
CA GLY A 38 -32.12 -34.29 46.64
C GLY A 38 -32.23 -33.44 47.90
N SER A 39 -32.51 -34.09 49.04
CA SER A 39 -32.90 -33.46 50.32
C SER A 39 -31.82 -33.58 51.42
N ALA A 40 -31.79 -32.59 52.33
CA ALA A 40 -31.33 -32.63 53.73
C ALA A 40 -30.03 -33.42 54.07
N SER A 41 -28.94 -32.81 54.55
CA SER A 41 -28.71 -32.36 55.96
C SER A 41 -27.17 -32.30 56.21
N VAL A 42 -26.54 -31.96 57.36
CA VAL A 42 -26.94 -31.63 58.76
C VAL A 42 -25.93 -30.60 59.37
N ALA A 43 -26.18 -30.19 60.63
CA ALA A 43 -25.20 -29.75 61.64
C ALA A 43 -24.56 -28.33 61.57
N ALA A 44 -24.21 -27.83 62.77
CA ALA A 44 -23.83 -26.45 63.05
C ALA A 44 -22.44 -26.36 63.70
N GLY A 45 -21.79 -25.18 63.63
CA GLY A 45 -20.54 -24.95 64.37
C GLY A 45 -19.84 -23.63 64.05
N PHE A 46 -20.07 -22.63 64.91
CA PHE A 46 -19.24 -21.45 65.21
C PHE A 46 -18.87 -20.46 64.07
N GLY A 47 -19.03 -19.18 64.37
CA GLY A 47 -18.87 -18.09 63.41
C GLY A 47 -17.50 -17.42 63.44
N SER A 48 -17.15 -16.80 62.32
CA SER A 48 -16.30 -15.62 62.28
C SER A 48 -16.98 -14.58 61.38
N ALA A 49 -16.83 -13.30 61.71
CA ALA A 49 -17.64 -12.21 61.15
C ALA A 49 -17.25 -11.89 59.70
N ALA A 50 -17.77 -12.65 58.74
CA ALA A 50 -17.83 -12.25 57.34
C ALA A 50 -18.96 -11.23 57.17
N GLU A 51 -18.59 -9.96 57.11
CA GLU A 51 -19.49 -8.82 56.91
C GLU A 51 -20.27 -8.99 55.59
N ARG A 52 -21.48 -9.55 55.70
CA ARG A 52 -22.43 -9.66 54.58
C ARG A 52 -22.85 -8.26 54.18
N ASN A 53 -22.13 -7.70 53.21
CA ASN A 53 -22.43 -6.41 52.62
C ASN A 53 -23.80 -6.52 51.94
N ASN A 54 -24.85 -6.20 52.71
CA ASN A 54 -26.24 -6.45 52.39
C ASN A 54 -26.54 -5.78 51.05
N GLY A 55 -26.98 -6.57 50.06
CA GLY A 55 -27.07 -6.14 48.68
C GLY A 55 -28.00 -4.94 48.54
N ARG A 56 -27.42 -3.73 48.51
CA ARG A 56 -28.16 -2.47 48.33
C ARG A 56 -29.08 -2.63 47.12
N GLY A 57 -30.38 -2.62 47.38
CA GLY A 57 -31.42 -2.84 46.39
C GLY A 57 -31.28 -1.89 45.19
N LYS A 58 -31.90 -2.26 44.08
CA LYS A 58 -31.80 -1.57 42.78
C LYS A 58 -32.25 -0.10 42.89
N GLY A 59 -31.31 0.78 43.21
CA GLY A 59 -31.57 2.20 43.48
C GLY A 59 -32.21 2.91 42.29
N LYS A 60 -33.22 3.74 42.58
CA LYS A 60 -33.82 4.63 41.57
C LYS A 60 -32.74 5.60 41.08
N THR A 61 -32.56 5.68 39.77
CA THR A 61 -31.62 6.60 39.11
C THR A 61 -32.39 7.62 38.30
N GLU A 62 -31.92 8.87 38.29
CA GLU A 62 -32.52 9.92 37.47
C GLU A 62 -32.29 9.64 35.97
N ILE A 63 -33.25 10.02 35.12
CA ILE A 63 -33.14 9.89 33.65
C ILE A 63 -32.36 11.11 33.11
N LYS A 64 -31.07 11.14 33.40
CA LYS A 64 -30.08 12.07 32.85
C LYS A 64 -28.79 11.32 32.48
N ARG A 65 -27.85 12.01 31.83
CA ARG A 65 -26.50 11.49 31.55
C ARG A 65 -25.79 11.19 32.88
N ILE A 66 -25.20 10.00 32.99
CA ILE A 66 -24.38 9.63 34.16
C ILE A 66 -22.98 10.21 33.94
N GLU A 67 -22.56 11.18 34.75
CA GLU A 67 -21.27 11.85 34.54
C GLU A 67 -20.06 11.01 34.92
N ASN A 68 -20.14 10.24 36.02
CA ASN A 68 -19.08 9.31 36.42
C ASN A 68 -18.86 8.23 35.34
N THR A 69 -17.66 8.19 34.77
CA THR A 69 -17.24 7.31 33.67
C THR A 69 -17.40 5.82 33.99
N THR A 70 -16.96 5.38 35.17
CA THR A 70 -17.04 3.99 35.62
C THR A 70 -18.50 3.55 35.80
N ASN A 71 -19.30 4.35 36.49
CA ASN A 71 -20.73 4.08 36.68
C ASN A 71 -21.50 4.09 35.35
N ARG A 72 -21.15 5.01 34.43
CA ARG A 72 -21.70 5.05 33.08
C ARG A 72 -21.36 3.78 32.29
N GLN A 73 -20.12 3.29 32.35
CA GLN A 73 -19.70 2.06 31.67
C GLN A 73 -20.41 0.81 32.22
N VAL A 74 -20.47 0.66 33.55
CA VAL A 74 -21.18 -0.46 34.20
C VAL A 74 -22.68 -0.41 33.87
N THR A 75 -23.28 0.78 33.89
CA THR A 75 -24.70 0.97 33.54
C THR A 75 -24.95 0.71 32.06
N PHE A 76 -24.07 1.13 31.16
CA PHE A 76 -24.15 0.80 29.73
C PHE A 76 -24.16 -0.71 29.51
N CYS A 77 -23.20 -1.45 30.08
CA CYS A 77 -23.14 -2.91 29.97
C CYS A 77 -24.44 -3.58 30.48
N LYS A 78 -24.96 -3.14 31.64
CA LYS A 78 -26.20 -3.68 32.22
C LYS A 78 -27.44 -3.34 31.39
N ARG A 79 -27.62 -2.07 31.02
CA ARG A 79 -28.80 -1.60 30.25
C ARG A 79 -28.81 -2.13 28.83
N ARG A 80 -27.67 -2.15 28.13
CA ARG A 80 -27.52 -2.76 26.80
C ARG A 80 -27.92 -4.23 26.84
N ASN A 81 -27.37 -5.01 27.77
CA ASN A 81 -27.71 -6.45 27.88
C ASN A 81 -29.19 -6.65 28.25
N GLY A 82 -29.77 -5.81 29.11
CA GLY A 82 -31.21 -5.84 29.40
C GLY A 82 -32.08 -5.53 28.19
N LEU A 83 -31.70 -4.54 27.38
CA LEU A 83 -32.40 -4.15 26.17
C LEU A 83 -32.30 -5.23 25.07
N LEU A 84 -31.12 -5.82 24.88
CA LEU A 84 -30.92 -6.97 23.98
C LEU A 84 -31.81 -8.16 24.37
N LYS A 85 -31.91 -8.49 25.66
CA LYS A 85 -32.83 -9.52 26.16
C LYS A 85 -34.29 -9.18 25.87
N LYS A 86 -34.70 -7.93 26.06
CA LYS A 86 -36.09 -7.50 25.78
C LYS A 86 -36.42 -7.48 24.28
N ALA A 87 -35.46 -7.14 23.43
CA ALA A 87 -35.60 -7.25 21.97
C ALA A 87 -35.78 -8.72 21.54
N TYR A 88 -34.97 -9.64 22.10
CA TYR A 88 -35.10 -11.08 21.88
C TYR A 88 -36.45 -11.63 22.36
N GLU A 89 -36.84 -11.34 23.61
CA GLU A 89 -38.13 -11.74 24.16
C GLU A 89 -39.30 -11.27 23.28
N LEU A 90 -39.29 -10.02 22.82
CA LEU A 90 -40.33 -9.48 21.94
C LEU A 90 -40.38 -10.21 20.58
N SER A 91 -39.23 -10.44 19.95
CA SER A 91 -39.18 -11.14 18.66
C SER A 91 -39.65 -12.60 18.74
N VAL A 92 -39.38 -13.30 19.84
CA VAL A 92 -39.76 -14.72 20.01
C VAL A 92 -41.20 -14.87 20.47
N LEU A 93 -41.67 -14.03 21.41
CA LEU A 93 -43.03 -14.14 21.96
C LEU A 93 -44.13 -13.65 21.02
N CYS A 94 -43.79 -12.75 20.09
CA CYS A 94 -44.76 -12.10 19.21
C CYS A 94 -44.46 -12.29 17.70
N ASP A 95 -43.49 -13.14 17.34
CA ASP A 95 -42.96 -13.30 15.97
C ASP A 95 -42.65 -11.97 15.26
N ALA A 96 -42.18 -10.99 16.04
CA ALA A 96 -41.94 -9.63 15.56
C ALA A 96 -40.54 -9.53 14.95
N GLU A 97 -40.43 -8.92 13.75
CA GLU A 97 -39.14 -8.51 13.22
C GLU A 97 -38.59 -7.36 14.04
N VAL A 98 -37.44 -7.58 14.69
CA VAL A 98 -36.81 -6.61 15.59
C VAL A 98 -35.33 -6.52 15.25
N ALA A 99 -34.85 -5.31 14.96
CA ALA A 99 -33.43 -4.99 14.87
C ALA A 99 -33.06 -3.90 15.87
N LEU A 100 -31.96 -4.09 16.59
CA LEU A 100 -31.42 -3.17 17.59
C LEU A 100 -29.94 -2.91 17.31
N ILE A 101 -29.54 -1.64 17.24
CA ILE A 101 -28.16 -1.21 16.99
C ILE A 101 -27.75 -0.26 18.12
N VAL A 102 -26.62 -0.53 18.78
CA VAL A 102 -26.10 0.26 19.89
C VAL A 102 -24.60 0.51 19.73
N PHE A 103 -24.22 1.76 19.49
CA PHE A 103 -22.83 2.19 19.55
C PHE A 103 -22.46 2.64 20.97
N SER A 104 -21.34 2.15 21.48
CA SER A 104 -20.72 2.74 22.68
C SER A 104 -20.02 4.06 22.36
N SER A 105 -19.74 4.87 23.39
CA SER A 105 -18.94 6.10 23.24
C SER A 105 -17.49 5.87 22.83
N ARG A 106 -17.06 4.61 22.66
CA ARG A 106 -15.74 4.20 22.12
C ARG A 106 -15.85 3.61 20.71
N GLY A 107 -16.96 3.83 20.01
CA GLY A 107 -17.21 3.33 18.64
C GLY A 107 -17.53 1.84 18.53
N ARG A 108 -17.42 1.03 19.61
CA ARG A 108 -17.80 -0.39 19.57
C ARG A 108 -19.29 -0.55 19.29
N LEU A 109 -19.60 -1.28 18.22
CA LEU A 109 -20.92 -1.73 17.82
C LEU A 109 -21.38 -2.91 18.69
N TYR A 110 -22.66 -2.92 19.05
CA TYR A 110 -23.40 -4.04 19.61
C TYR A 110 -24.76 -4.08 18.94
N GLU A 111 -25.15 -5.23 18.41
CA GLU A 111 -26.39 -5.37 17.64
C GLU A 111 -27.14 -6.66 17.99
N TYR A 112 -28.43 -6.66 17.63
CA TYR A 112 -29.30 -7.84 17.64
C TYR A 112 -30.29 -7.73 16.49
N SER A 113 -30.57 -8.86 15.84
CA SER A 113 -31.65 -9.03 14.87
C SER A 113 -32.14 -10.47 14.93
N ASN A 114 -33.43 -10.70 14.74
CA ASN A 114 -33.96 -12.05 14.55
C ASN A 114 -33.74 -12.60 13.13
N ASN A 115 -33.45 -11.72 12.17
CA ASN A 115 -33.07 -12.07 10.79
C ASN A 115 -31.76 -11.34 10.42
N SER A 116 -31.82 -10.32 9.57
CA SER A 116 -30.66 -9.49 9.22
C SER A 116 -30.95 -8.02 9.48
N VAL A 117 -30.03 -7.35 10.20
CA VAL A 117 -30.08 -5.90 10.44
C VAL A 117 -30.23 -5.13 9.11
N LYS A 118 -29.52 -5.57 8.06
CA LYS A 118 -29.61 -4.98 6.72
C LYS A 118 -31.01 -5.15 6.11
N ALA A 119 -31.58 -6.37 6.19
CA ALA A 119 -32.91 -6.65 5.66
C ALA A 119 -34.01 -5.86 6.41
N THR A 120 -33.92 -5.74 7.73
CA THR A 120 -34.86 -4.93 8.53
C THR A 120 -34.75 -3.44 8.19
N ILE A 121 -33.54 -2.91 7.99
CA ILE A 121 -33.33 -1.53 7.52
C ILE A 121 -33.90 -1.32 6.10
N GLU A 122 -33.73 -2.29 5.20
CA GLU A 122 -34.29 -2.23 3.84
C GLU A 122 -35.83 -2.27 3.86
N ARG A 123 -36.43 -3.14 4.70
CA ARG A 123 -37.88 -3.17 4.91
C ARG A 123 -38.40 -1.85 5.49
N TYR A 124 -37.71 -1.27 6.47
CA TYR A 124 -38.03 0.05 7.02
C TYR A 124 -37.96 1.15 5.96
N LYS A 125 -36.90 1.19 5.14
CA LYS A 125 -36.75 2.15 4.04
C LYS A 125 -37.91 2.04 3.04
N LYS A 126 -38.36 0.83 2.71
CA LYS A 126 -39.52 0.59 1.83
C LYS A 126 -40.83 1.04 2.49
N ALA A 127 -41.07 0.68 3.74
CA ALA A 127 -42.26 1.12 4.48
C ALA A 127 -42.35 2.66 4.61
N ASN A 128 -41.20 3.36 4.64
CA ASN A 128 -41.13 4.82 4.60
C ASN A 128 -41.23 5.41 3.18
N SER A 129 -40.79 4.72 2.12
CA SER A 129 -41.00 5.20 0.74
C SER A 129 -42.47 5.20 0.36
N ASP A 130 -43.20 4.18 0.82
CA ASP A 130 -44.59 3.96 0.48
C ASP A 130 -45.54 4.92 1.25
N ASN A 131 -45.04 5.63 2.29
CA ASN A 131 -45.84 6.46 3.20
C ASN A 131 -45.66 7.99 3.07
N SER A 132 -44.65 8.50 2.35
CA SER A 132 -44.54 9.87 1.78
C SER A 132 -43.08 10.33 1.62
N SER A 133 -42.73 10.83 0.42
CA SER A 133 -41.77 11.90 0.09
C SER A 133 -40.30 11.86 0.57
N ALA A 134 -39.97 11.36 1.77
CA ALA A 134 -38.65 11.50 2.39
C ALA A 134 -37.60 10.48 1.90
N ALA A 135 -38.05 9.29 1.48
CA ALA A 135 -37.15 8.29 0.90
C ALA A 135 -36.62 8.72 -0.48
N GLY A 136 -37.44 9.44 -1.25
CA GLY A 136 -37.03 10.13 -2.47
C GLY A 136 -35.86 11.05 -2.19
N THR A 137 -36.00 11.95 -1.21
CA THR A 137 -34.98 12.97 -0.89
C THR A 137 -33.59 12.39 -0.58
N ILE A 138 -33.47 11.29 0.18
CA ILE A 138 -32.15 10.71 0.52
C ILE A 138 -31.53 9.97 -0.69
N ALA A 139 -32.35 9.24 -1.44
CA ALA A 139 -31.90 8.57 -2.66
C ALA A 139 -31.50 9.58 -3.74
N GLU A 140 -32.32 10.63 -3.92
CA GLU A 140 -32.06 11.77 -4.80
C GLU A 140 -30.79 12.51 -4.41
N VAL A 141 -30.59 12.87 -3.14
CA VAL A 141 -29.34 13.51 -2.67
C VAL A 141 -28.12 12.63 -2.97
N THR A 142 -28.23 11.33 -2.76
CA THR A 142 -27.14 10.38 -3.08
C THR A 142 -26.86 10.32 -4.58
N ILE A 143 -27.92 10.23 -5.41
CA ILE A 143 -27.81 10.19 -6.87
C ILE A 143 -27.25 11.52 -7.41
N GLN A 144 -27.72 12.67 -6.90
CA GLN A 144 -27.24 14.00 -7.29
C GLN A 144 -25.78 14.20 -6.90
N HIS A 145 -25.35 13.75 -5.72
CA HIS A 145 -23.95 13.75 -5.31
C HIS A 145 -23.06 12.99 -6.32
N TYR A 146 -23.42 11.75 -6.69
CA TYR A 146 -22.69 11.00 -7.71
C TYR A 146 -22.77 11.64 -9.11
N LYS A 147 -23.88 12.30 -9.44
CA LYS A 147 -24.03 13.06 -10.70
C LYS A 147 -23.08 14.26 -10.75
N GLN A 148 -22.97 15.00 -9.64
CA GLN A 148 -22.06 16.14 -9.48
C GLN A 148 -20.59 15.70 -9.52
N GLU A 149 -20.22 14.67 -8.76
CA GLU A 149 -18.84 14.16 -8.75
C GLU A 149 -18.44 13.58 -10.11
N SER A 150 -19.33 12.87 -10.80
CA SER A 150 -19.04 12.41 -12.17
C SER A 150 -18.92 13.56 -13.18
N ALA A 151 -19.65 14.67 -13.00
CA ALA A 151 -19.49 15.87 -13.82
C ALA A 151 -18.15 16.58 -13.54
N ARG A 152 -17.76 16.68 -12.27
CA ARG A 152 -16.47 17.21 -11.82
C ARG A 152 -15.30 16.41 -12.39
N LEU A 153 -15.37 15.08 -12.33
CA LEU A 153 -14.35 14.18 -12.89
C LEU A 153 -14.26 14.31 -14.41
N ARG A 154 -15.40 14.41 -15.12
CA ARG A 154 -15.41 14.71 -16.57
C ARG A 154 -14.73 16.04 -16.89
N GLN A 155 -15.01 17.10 -16.12
CA GLN A 155 -14.36 18.39 -16.28
C GLN A 155 -12.84 18.32 -16.04
N GLN A 156 -12.39 17.57 -15.02
CA GLN A 156 -10.95 17.35 -14.79
C GLN A 156 -10.29 16.60 -15.96
N ILE A 157 -10.94 15.57 -16.51
CA ILE A 157 -10.45 14.84 -17.69
C ILE A 157 -10.32 15.80 -18.88
N THR A 158 -11.35 16.60 -19.19
CA THR A 158 -11.30 17.59 -20.27
C THR A 158 -10.20 18.63 -20.05
N ASN A 159 -10.01 19.13 -18.82
CA ASN A 159 -8.95 20.08 -18.50
C ASN A 159 -7.55 19.48 -18.70
N LEU A 160 -7.33 18.23 -18.28
CA LEU A 160 -6.07 17.51 -18.49
C LEU A 160 -5.81 17.22 -19.97
N GLN A 161 -6.83 16.80 -20.72
CA GLN A 161 -6.76 16.59 -22.16
C GLN A 161 -6.42 17.89 -22.91
N ASN A 162 -7.07 19.00 -22.57
CA ASN A 162 -6.79 20.31 -23.13
C ASN A 162 -5.36 20.77 -22.79
N SER A 163 -4.89 20.57 -21.55
CA SER A 163 -3.52 20.90 -21.16
C SER A 163 -2.49 20.05 -21.90
N ASN A 164 -2.74 18.76 -22.11
CA ASN A 164 -1.87 17.88 -22.90
C ASN A 164 -1.87 18.30 -24.38
N ARG A 165 -3.03 18.60 -24.97
CA ARG A 165 -3.14 19.08 -26.36
C ARG A 165 -2.39 20.40 -26.58
N ALA A 166 -2.48 21.33 -25.62
CA ALA A 166 -1.72 22.58 -25.62
C ALA A 166 -0.20 22.36 -25.44
N LEU A 167 0.22 21.33 -24.69
CA LEU A 167 1.64 20.96 -24.56
C LEU A 167 2.21 20.24 -25.79
N ILE A 168 1.38 19.53 -26.56
CA ILE A 168 1.83 18.59 -27.60
C ILE A 168 1.75 19.16 -29.03
N GLY A 169 0.89 20.15 -29.32
CA GLY A 169 0.97 20.81 -30.65
C GLY A 169 -0.17 21.69 -31.12
N ASP A 170 -1.26 21.88 -30.37
CA ASP A 170 -2.40 22.70 -30.85
C ASP A 170 -2.18 24.22 -30.67
N ILE A 171 -1.02 24.68 -31.13
CA ILE A 171 -0.53 26.06 -31.01
C ILE A 171 -1.35 27.03 -31.88
N THR A 172 -1.96 26.53 -32.95
CA THR A 172 -2.71 27.31 -33.96
C THR A 172 -3.93 28.06 -33.39
N THR A 173 -4.44 27.65 -32.23
CA THR A 173 -5.58 28.30 -31.55
C THR A 173 -5.16 29.14 -30.32
N MET A 174 -3.87 29.18 -29.98
CA MET A 174 -3.36 29.90 -28.80
C MET A 174 -3.04 31.36 -29.09
N SER A 175 -3.25 32.24 -28.11
CA SER A 175 -2.81 33.63 -28.22
C SER A 175 -1.28 33.73 -28.12
N PRO A 176 -0.64 34.75 -28.72
CA PRO A 176 0.81 34.93 -28.62
C PRO A 176 1.30 35.17 -27.18
N LYS A 177 0.42 35.66 -26.29
CA LYS A 177 0.72 35.77 -24.86
C LYS A 177 0.81 34.39 -24.23
N ASP A 178 -0.15 33.51 -24.50
CA ASP A 178 -0.20 32.17 -23.90
C ASP A 178 0.93 31.27 -24.45
N LEU A 179 1.27 31.44 -25.73
CA LEU A 179 2.40 30.76 -26.36
C LEU A 179 3.74 31.10 -25.68
N LYS A 180 3.98 32.38 -25.36
CA LYS A 180 5.18 32.81 -24.61
C LYS A 180 5.23 32.25 -23.18
N HIS A 181 4.06 32.09 -22.53
CA HIS A 181 3.99 31.43 -21.22
C HIS A 181 4.27 29.93 -21.33
N LEU A 182 3.80 29.28 -22.40
CA LEU A 182 4.06 27.87 -22.70
C LEU A 182 5.56 27.62 -22.94
N GLU A 183 6.18 28.42 -23.81
CA GLU A 183 7.64 28.45 -24.07
C GLU A 183 8.43 28.57 -22.76
N THR A 184 8.19 29.63 -21.98
CA THR A 184 8.85 29.88 -20.69
C THR A 184 8.68 28.70 -19.71
N ARG A 185 7.55 27.99 -19.77
CA ARG A 185 7.27 26.82 -18.93
C ARG A 185 8.02 25.57 -19.43
N LEU A 186 8.09 25.37 -20.74
CA LEU A 186 8.83 24.28 -21.37
C LEU A 186 10.33 24.43 -21.15
N ASP A 187 10.91 25.62 -21.33
CA ASP A 187 12.33 25.88 -21.07
C ASP A 187 12.73 25.55 -19.63
N LYS A 188 11.90 25.97 -18.66
CA LYS A 188 12.11 25.65 -17.24
C LYS A 188 12.01 24.15 -16.95
N ALA A 189 11.10 23.44 -17.61
CA ALA A 189 10.97 21.98 -17.47
C ALA A 189 12.18 21.25 -18.11
N LEU A 190 12.57 21.66 -19.31
CA LEU A 190 13.69 21.11 -20.07
C LEU A 190 15.04 21.38 -19.38
N GLY A 191 15.21 22.55 -18.76
CA GLY A 191 16.34 22.87 -17.89
C GLY A 191 16.45 21.92 -16.69
N LYS A 192 15.33 21.62 -16.01
CA LYS A 192 15.29 20.63 -14.92
C LYS A 192 15.63 19.22 -15.39
N ILE A 193 15.10 18.80 -16.54
CA ILE A 193 15.39 17.48 -17.14
C ILE A 193 16.87 17.37 -17.47
N ARG A 194 17.48 18.38 -18.10
CA ARG A 194 18.92 18.44 -18.41
C ARG A 194 19.77 18.38 -17.14
N ALA A 195 19.43 19.19 -16.12
CA ALA A 195 20.14 19.19 -14.84
C ALA A 195 20.12 17.80 -14.18
N ARG A 196 18.94 17.16 -14.09
CA ARG A 196 18.81 15.81 -13.52
C ARG A 196 19.53 14.74 -14.34
N LYS A 197 19.51 14.83 -15.68
CA LYS A 197 20.25 13.91 -16.55
C LYS A 197 21.77 14.05 -16.32
N ASN A 198 22.28 15.28 -16.20
CA ASN A 198 23.68 15.52 -15.93
C ASN A 198 24.10 15.02 -14.53
N GLU A 199 23.28 15.26 -13.50
CA GLU A 199 23.50 14.74 -12.15
C GLU A 199 23.68 13.21 -12.15
N VAL A 200 22.75 12.48 -12.77
CA VAL A 200 22.82 11.01 -12.87
C VAL A 200 24.03 10.55 -13.69
N LEU A 201 24.35 11.22 -14.80
CA LEU A 201 25.54 10.90 -15.61
C LEU A 201 26.85 11.11 -14.84
N CYS A 202 26.96 12.18 -14.03
CA CYS A 202 28.12 12.41 -13.18
C CYS A 202 28.28 11.31 -12.12
N SER A 203 27.18 10.93 -11.45
CA SER A 203 27.21 9.83 -10.47
C SER A 203 27.62 8.48 -11.09
N GLU A 204 27.17 8.19 -12.31
CA GLU A 204 27.55 6.97 -13.03
C GLU A 204 29.04 6.98 -13.42
N LEU A 205 29.56 8.12 -13.90
CA LEU A 205 30.98 8.28 -14.21
C LEU A 205 31.87 8.10 -12.97
N GLU A 206 31.50 8.71 -11.84
CA GLU A 206 32.21 8.55 -10.56
C GLU A 206 32.21 7.10 -10.08
N TYR A 207 31.09 6.39 -10.25
CA TYR A 207 30.97 4.97 -9.92
C TYR A 207 31.88 4.09 -10.81
N MET A 208 31.83 4.29 -12.13
CA MET A 208 32.68 3.57 -13.09
C MET A 208 34.17 3.81 -12.83
N GLN A 209 34.60 5.06 -12.60
CA GLN A 209 36.00 5.40 -12.31
C GLN A 209 36.49 4.76 -11.01
N ARG A 210 35.66 4.75 -9.95
CA ARG A 210 36.00 4.06 -8.70
C ARG A 210 36.15 2.56 -8.92
N ARG A 211 35.24 1.96 -9.70
CA ARG A 211 35.28 0.52 -9.98
C ARG A 211 36.47 0.12 -10.83
N GLU A 212 36.87 0.97 -11.78
CA GLU A 212 38.11 0.80 -12.55
C GLU A 212 39.34 0.79 -11.62
N MET A 213 39.44 1.76 -10.71
CA MET A 213 40.55 1.86 -9.75
C MET A 213 40.62 0.65 -8.80
N GLU A 214 39.49 0.17 -8.29
CA GLU A 214 39.40 -1.07 -7.51
C GLU A 214 39.95 -2.26 -8.31
N LEU A 215 39.47 -2.46 -9.54
CA LEU A 215 39.88 -3.58 -10.39
C LEU A 215 41.35 -3.50 -10.81
N GLN A 216 41.91 -2.30 -10.99
CA GLN A 216 43.33 -2.10 -11.25
C GLN A 216 44.19 -2.49 -10.03
N ASN A 217 43.77 -2.09 -8.82
CA ASN A 217 44.45 -2.48 -7.58
C ASN A 217 44.38 -4.01 -7.33
N ASP A 218 43.21 -4.62 -7.52
CA ASP A 218 43.03 -6.08 -7.42
C ASP A 218 43.92 -6.82 -8.44
N ASN A 219 43.98 -6.34 -9.69
CA ASN A 219 44.86 -6.92 -10.72
C ASN A 219 46.34 -6.80 -10.36
N LEU A 220 46.78 -5.67 -9.81
CA LEU A 220 48.17 -5.46 -9.38
C LEU A 220 48.53 -6.42 -8.24
N TYR A 221 47.64 -6.56 -7.25
CA TYR A 221 47.80 -7.50 -6.14
C TYR A 221 47.88 -8.96 -6.62
N LEU A 222 46.96 -9.37 -7.51
CA LEU A 222 46.95 -10.71 -8.07
C LEU A 222 48.23 -11.02 -8.88
N ARG A 223 48.74 -10.06 -9.68
CA ARG A 223 50.01 -10.20 -10.40
C ARG A 223 51.18 -10.43 -9.43
N SER A 224 51.30 -9.60 -8.39
CA SER A 224 52.33 -9.78 -7.36
C SER A 224 52.25 -11.15 -6.68
N ARG A 225 51.05 -11.66 -6.43
CA ARG A 225 50.82 -13.00 -5.83
C ARG A 225 51.17 -14.14 -6.78
N VAL A 226 50.95 -13.97 -8.09
CA VAL A 226 51.40 -14.92 -9.12
C VAL A 226 52.92 -14.96 -9.17
N ASP A 227 53.58 -13.80 -9.27
CA ASP A 227 55.06 -13.71 -9.30
C ASP A 227 55.72 -14.37 -8.07
N GLU A 228 55.14 -14.18 -6.88
CA GLU A 228 55.58 -14.84 -5.65
C GLU A 228 55.40 -16.37 -5.69
N ASN A 229 54.27 -16.85 -6.21
CA ASN A 229 53.94 -18.27 -6.28
C ASN A 229 54.77 -18.99 -7.37
N GLU A 230 55.02 -18.34 -8.50
CA GLU A 230 55.94 -18.83 -9.54
C GLU A 230 57.36 -18.97 -9.00
N ARG A 231 57.87 -17.97 -8.25
CA ARG A 231 59.17 -18.07 -7.56
C ARG A 231 59.20 -19.24 -6.57
N ALA A 232 58.14 -19.41 -5.77
CA ALA A 232 58.03 -20.53 -4.84
C ALA A 232 58.04 -21.89 -5.58
N GLN A 233 57.30 -22.02 -6.68
CA GLN A 233 57.28 -23.24 -7.51
C GLN A 233 58.63 -23.50 -8.18
N GLN A 234 59.33 -22.47 -8.66
CA GLN A 234 60.69 -22.62 -9.19
C GLN A 234 61.66 -23.13 -8.10
N THR A 235 61.56 -22.63 -6.86
CA THR A 235 62.39 -23.16 -5.76
C THR A 235 62.05 -24.61 -5.37
N VAL A 236 60.79 -25.04 -5.50
CA VAL A 236 60.39 -26.44 -5.25
C VAL A 236 60.80 -27.36 -6.40
N ASN A 237 60.67 -26.93 -7.66
CA ASN A 237 61.11 -27.70 -8.83
C ASN A 237 62.63 -27.89 -8.87
N MET A 238 63.43 -26.99 -8.28
CA MET A 238 64.87 -27.19 -8.10
C MET A 238 65.23 -28.28 -7.06
N MET A 239 64.26 -28.85 -6.34
CA MET A 239 64.41 -30.03 -5.47
C MET A 239 63.71 -31.30 -6.02
N GLY A 240 63.21 -31.28 -7.25
CA GLY A 240 62.51 -32.40 -7.90
C GLY A 240 63.02 -32.72 -9.32
N ALA A 241 62.83 -33.95 -9.78
CA ALA A 241 63.40 -34.48 -11.03
C ALA A 241 62.77 -33.87 -12.34
N PRO A 242 63.41 -34.02 -13.52
CA PRO A 242 63.25 -33.09 -14.66
C PRO A 242 62.18 -33.44 -15.72
N SER A 243 62.06 -32.56 -16.74
CA SER A 243 61.34 -32.66 -18.03
C SER A 243 59.84 -32.30 -18.02
N THR A 244 59.23 -31.60 -19.00
CA THR A 244 59.64 -31.03 -20.32
C THR A 244 58.83 -29.76 -20.69
N SER A 245 59.34 -28.95 -21.64
CA SER A 245 58.60 -28.18 -22.69
C SER A 245 58.84 -26.67 -22.69
N ASP A 246 59.43 -26.17 -23.78
CA ASP A 246 59.52 -24.75 -24.11
C ASP A 246 58.16 -24.14 -24.47
N TYR A 247 57.91 -22.88 -24.06
CA TYR A 247 57.11 -21.91 -24.82
C TYR A 247 57.63 -20.48 -24.63
N GLN A 248 58.46 -20.05 -25.59
CA GLN A 248 58.67 -18.69 -26.09
C GLN A 248 58.42 -17.48 -25.17
N GLN A 249 59.53 -16.89 -24.70
CA GLN A 249 59.59 -15.55 -24.13
C GLN A 249 59.32 -14.49 -25.22
N GLN A 250 58.13 -13.88 -25.23
CA GLN A 250 57.80 -12.77 -26.13
C GLN A 250 57.84 -11.44 -25.35
N GLY A 251 58.59 -10.47 -25.88
CA GLY A 251 59.01 -9.27 -25.14
C GLY A 251 57.87 -8.37 -24.65
N PHE A 252 57.97 -7.93 -23.40
CA PHE A 252 57.02 -7.04 -22.75
C PHE A 252 57.12 -5.62 -23.33
N ILE A 253 56.18 -5.22 -24.20
CA ILE A 253 56.05 -3.83 -24.62
C ILE A 253 55.45 -3.04 -23.45
N PRO A 254 56.07 -1.94 -22.98
CA PRO A 254 55.50 -1.11 -21.91
C PRO A 254 54.14 -0.55 -22.32
N TYR A 255 53.10 -0.83 -21.53
CA TYR A 255 51.78 -0.26 -21.72
C TYR A 255 51.77 1.20 -21.25
N ASP A 256 51.70 2.14 -22.19
CA ASP A 256 51.59 3.58 -21.92
C ASP A 256 50.11 3.99 -21.77
N PRO A 257 49.63 4.35 -20.57
CA PRO A 257 48.22 4.68 -20.33
C PRO A 257 47.75 5.90 -21.13
N ILE A 258 48.63 6.88 -21.38
CA ILE A 258 48.27 8.15 -22.04
C ILE A 258 47.96 7.88 -23.52
N ARG A 259 48.72 7.00 -24.15
CA ARG A 259 48.56 6.65 -25.57
C ARG A 259 47.26 5.88 -25.82
N SER A 260 46.91 4.96 -24.93
CA SER A 260 45.67 4.16 -25.01
C SER A 260 44.41 5.03 -24.85
N PHE A 261 44.42 5.96 -23.88
CA PHE A 261 43.29 6.87 -23.62
C PHE A 261 43.01 7.84 -24.79
N LEU A 262 44.06 8.37 -25.43
CA LEU A 262 43.91 9.21 -26.63
C LEU A 262 43.38 8.41 -27.83
N GLN A 263 43.86 7.18 -28.03
CA GLN A 263 43.41 6.33 -29.14
C GLN A 263 41.93 5.94 -29.01
N PHE A 264 41.46 5.66 -27.80
CA PHE A 264 40.05 5.32 -27.53
C PHE A 264 39.10 6.51 -27.75
N ASN A 265 39.48 7.72 -27.32
CA ASN A 265 38.67 8.93 -27.54
C ASN A 265 38.63 9.36 -29.03
N ILE A 266 39.69 9.12 -29.80
CA ILE A 266 39.69 9.38 -31.25
C ILE A 266 38.75 8.41 -32.00
N MET A 267 38.62 7.16 -31.54
CA MET A 267 37.67 6.19 -32.11
C MET A 267 36.21 6.42 -31.73
N GLN A 268 35.93 7.11 -30.62
CA GLN A 268 34.56 7.38 -30.14
C GLN A 268 34.09 8.83 -30.37
N GLN A 269 34.53 9.49 -31.43
CA GLN A 269 33.76 10.63 -31.93
C GLN A 269 32.34 10.15 -32.30
N PRO A 270 31.27 10.79 -31.79
CA PRO A 270 29.92 10.47 -32.22
C PRO A 270 29.79 10.79 -33.70
N GLN A 271 29.69 9.76 -34.54
CA GLN A 271 29.16 9.93 -35.88
C GLN A 271 27.76 10.52 -35.72
N PHE A 272 27.58 11.75 -36.19
CA PHE A 272 26.27 12.39 -36.22
C PHE A 272 25.35 11.47 -37.03
N TYR A 273 24.40 10.82 -36.35
CA TYR A 273 23.33 10.11 -37.01
C TYR A 273 22.43 11.14 -37.69
N SER A 274 22.75 11.46 -38.94
CA SER A 274 21.84 12.10 -39.87
C SER A 274 20.70 11.11 -40.12
N GLN A 275 19.69 11.11 -39.24
CA GLN A 275 18.42 10.46 -39.54
C GLN A 275 17.79 11.19 -40.72
N GLN A 276 17.99 10.58 -41.88
CA GLN A 276 17.41 10.95 -43.16
C GLN A 276 15.88 10.95 -43.02
N GLU A 277 15.22 12.03 -43.43
CA GLU A 277 13.76 12.10 -43.45
C GLU A 277 13.19 11.05 -44.40
N ASP A 278 12.69 9.93 -43.88
CA ASP A 278 11.92 8.96 -44.68
C ASP A 278 10.48 9.48 -44.83
N ARG A 279 10.37 10.58 -45.59
CA ARG A 279 9.13 11.27 -45.93
C ARG A 279 8.34 10.42 -46.92
N LYS A 280 7.60 9.43 -46.41
CA LYS A 280 6.69 8.62 -47.23
C LYS A 280 5.43 9.40 -47.54
N ASP A 281 5.49 10.13 -48.66
CA ASP A 281 4.33 10.67 -49.35
C ASP A 281 3.36 9.52 -49.69
N PHE A 282 2.28 9.38 -48.94
CA PHE A 282 1.06 8.73 -49.43
C PHE A 282 0.17 9.79 -50.08
N ASN A 283 0.42 10.02 -51.37
CA ASN A 283 -0.40 10.90 -52.19
C ASN A 283 -1.75 10.23 -52.53
N LEU A 284 -2.74 11.06 -52.85
CA LEU A 284 -4.14 10.73 -53.06
C LEU A 284 -4.40 9.77 -54.24
N GLY A 285 -5.48 8.99 -54.16
CA GLY A 285 -5.96 8.21 -55.31
C GLY A 285 -7.24 7.39 -55.15
N GLY A 286 -8.41 8.04 -55.28
CA GLY A 286 -9.55 7.42 -56.01
C GLY A 286 -10.76 6.90 -55.22
N ARG A 287 -11.88 7.62 -55.41
CA ARG A 287 -13.30 7.28 -55.13
C ARG A 287 -13.76 7.29 -53.67
#